data_AF-A0A2D6IXD5-F1
#
_entry.id   AF-A0A2D6IXD5-F1
#
_cell.length_a   1.000
_cell.length_b   1.000
_cell.length_c   1.000
_cell.angle_alpha   90.00
_cell.angle_beta   90.00
_cell.angle_gamma   90.00
#
_symmetry.space_group_name_H-M   'P 1'
#
loop_
_entity.id
_entity.type
_entity.pdbx_description
1 polymer ?
#
loop_
_entity_poly.entity_id
_entity_poly.type
_entity_poly.pdbx_seq_one_letter_code
_entity_poly.pdbx_strand_id
1 'polypeptide(L)'
;MKQIVANVGVATFAGLGLAVLCLMLFNPGLSRLSGESEAGVTPTPVFYLPTLINVAPLGVIFTHDFETGDLAGWTLRDRDTAFPNQPTFGDNSTARKERGIVEPRAANPSKHEGDWWASSFEKYQGVNDPFLKTGKGRAQEPGDFQGSARQGSIRSIEFEIVGDAIDLLVGGNERPWNPIDPQGPGFGATAVNLEIDGEMVMTAAGGIGNQTLPLRRVQWDVSKLKGRMATVVVYDKDSGGWTAFDDVNQLKKGGEEFDWNQLLAVDAFGKLPTTFGRIKSRR
;
A
#
# COMPACT_ATOMS: atom_id res chain seq x y z
N MET A 1 44.05 26.34 18.75
CA MET A 1 42.62 26.05 18.97
C MET A 1 41.80 27.18 18.37
N LYS A 2 41.18 26.95 17.20
CA LYS A 2 40.10 27.78 16.68
C LYS A 2 39.07 26.81 16.11
N GLN A 3 37.92 26.67 16.78
CA GLN A 3 36.77 25.95 16.25
C GLN A 3 36.27 26.72 15.03
N ILE A 4 36.18 26.05 13.89
CA ILE A 4 35.44 26.55 12.73
C ILE A 4 34.04 25.98 12.86
N VAL A 5 33.07 26.82 13.20
CA VAL A 5 31.65 26.48 13.20
C VAL A 5 31.19 26.51 11.74
N ALA A 6 30.75 25.37 11.21
CA ALA A 6 30.07 25.33 9.92
C ALA A 6 28.63 25.83 10.11
N ASN A 7 28.30 26.98 9.52
CA ASN A 7 26.91 27.43 9.44
C ASN A 7 26.20 26.64 8.32
N VAL A 8 25.26 25.77 8.71
CA VAL A 8 24.34 25.12 7.78
C VAL A 8 23.19 26.08 7.52
N GLY A 9 23.15 26.70 6.34
CA GLY A 9 21.98 27.44 5.88
C GLY A 9 21.00 26.51 5.19
N VAL A 10 19.81 26.33 5.76
CA VAL A 10 18.69 25.67 5.08
C VAL A 10 17.93 26.73 4.30
N ALA A 11 17.95 26.66 2.97
CA ALA A 11 17.07 27.45 2.12
C ALA A 11 15.87 26.59 1.71
N THR A 12 14.69 26.92 2.22
CA THR A 12 13.42 26.31 1.80
C THR A 12 12.92 27.00 0.54
N PHE A 13 12.92 26.30 -0.59
CA PHE A 13 12.15 26.71 -1.77
C PHE A 13 10.77 26.06 -1.71
N ALA A 14 9.73 26.87 -1.77
CA ALA A 14 8.34 26.40 -1.82
C ALA A 14 8.01 25.92 -3.24
N GLY A 15 7.68 24.64 -3.37
CA GLY A 15 7.15 24.04 -4.60
C GLY A 15 8.00 22.87 -5.09
N LEU A 16 7.40 21.68 -5.06
CA LEU A 16 7.97 20.36 -5.36
C LEU A 16 9.02 19.89 -4.34
N GLY A 17 8.64 18.88 -3.55
CA GLY A 17 9.48 18.26 -2.53
C GLY A 17 10.71 17.59 -3.15
N LEU A 18 11.79 18.34 -3.27
CA LEU A 18 13.13 17.82 -3.51
C LEU A 18 14.10 18.59 -2.61
N ALA A 19 14.51 17.98 -1.50
CA ALA A 19 15.54 18.55 -0.65
C ALA A 19 16.91 18.33 -1.32
N VAL A 20 17.48 19.39 -1.90
CA VAL A 20 18.85 19.36 -2.44
C VAL A 20 19.82 19.70 -1.30
N LEU A 21 20.59 18.70 -0.84
CA LEU A 21 21.63 18.90 0.16
C LEU A 21 22.93 19.33 -0.55
N CYS A 22 23.25 20.62 -0.54
CA CYS A 22 24.52 21.13 -1.07
C CYS A 22 25.65 20.95 -0.04
N LEU A 23 26.58 20.03 -0.27
CA LEU A 23 27.81 19.90 0.51
C LEU A 23 28.94 20.69 -0.18
N MET A 24 29.36 21.82 0.39
CA MET A 24 30.55 22.53 -0.10
C MET A 24 31.82 21.92 0.51
N LEU A 25 32.63 21.22 -0.29
CA LEU A 25 33.96 20.77 0.11
C LEU A 25 35.01 21.82 -0.31
N PHE A 26 35.66 22.45 0.68
CA PHE A 26 36.81 23.33 0.46
C PHE A 26 38.08 22.47 0.42
N ASN A 27 38.84 22.49 -0.68
CA ASN A 27 40.10 21.77 -0.81
C ASN A 27 41.29 22.69 -0.41
N PRO A 28 41.97 22.48 0.73
CA PRO A 28 43.07 23.33 1.15
C PRO A 28 44.38 22.72 0.66
N GLY A 29 44.76 22.99 -0.60
CA GLY A 29 45.93 22.33 -1.15
C GLY A 29 46.46 22.89 -2.46
N LEU A 30 46.80 24.19 -2.52
CA LEU A 30 47.78 24.67 -3.51
C LEU A 30 48.41 25.99 -3.01
N SER A 31 49.60 25.88 -2.44
CA SER A 31 50.42 27.02 -2.01
C SER A 31 51.65 27.13 -2.92
N ARG A 32 51.72 28.24 -3.66
CA ARG A 32 52.90 28.93 -4.26
C ARG A 32 53.82 28.18 -5.23
N LEU A 33 54.07 28.82 -6.38
CA LEU A 33 55.37 29.33 -6.90
C LEU A 33 55.05 30.20 -8.15
N SER A 34 55.16 31.53 -8.07
CA SER A 34 56.26 32.39 -8.58
C SER A 34 56.06 32.92 -10.02
N GLY A 35 56.17 34.23 -10.23
CA GLY A 35 56.42 34.86 -11.54
C GLY A 35 55.31 35.80 -12.03
N GLU A 36 55.70 36.97 -12.52
CA GLU A 36 54.86 38.16 -12.78
C GLU A 36 54.10 38.17 -14.12
N SER A 37 53.11 39.08 -14.14
CA SER A 37 52.40 39.72 -15.26
C SER A 37 51.63 38.84 -16.25
N GLU A 38 50.29 38.91 -16.19
CA GLU A 38 49.45 39.38 -17.30
C GLU A 38 47.99 39.57 -16.85
N ALA A 39 47.23 40.28 -17.68
CA ALA A 39 45.95 40.92 -17.43
C ALA A 39 44.90 40.10 -16.66
N GLY A 40 44.11 40.82 -15.85
CA GLY A 40 43.03 40.28 -15.05
C GLY A 40 42.01 39.47 -15.87
N VAL A 41 42.02 38.16 -15.64
CA VAL A 41 40.89 37.28 -15.87
C VAL A 41 40.45 36.79 -14.50
N THR A 42 39.31 37.29 -14.02
CA THR A 42 38.67 36.74 -12.82
C THR A 42 38.33 35.28 -13.10
N PRO A 43 38.74 34.31 -12.26
CA PRO A 43 38.33 32.93 -12.46
C PRO A 43 36.81 32.85 -12.33
N THR A 44 36.12 32.49 -13.41
CA THR A 44 34.72 32.11 -13.36
C THR A 44 34.59 30.92 -12.41
N PRO A 45 33.69 30.96 -11.41
CA PRO A 45 33.45 29.80 -10.56
C PRO A 45 32.97 28.64 -11.43
N VAL A 46 33.78 27.60 -11.54
CA VAL A 46 33.34 26.32 -12.10
C VAL A 46 32.43 25.68 -11.05
N PHE A 47 31.12 25.83 -11.22
CA PHE A 47 30.14 25.09 -10.44
C PHE A 47 30.21 23.63 -10.90
N TYR A 48 30.91 22.79 -10.15
CA TYR A 48 30.67 21.36 -10.22
C TYR A 48 29.24 21.14 -9.73
N LEU A 49 28.31 20.90 -10.66
CA LEU A 49 27.05 20.26 -10.31
C LEU A 49 27.43 18.96 -9.61
N PRO A 50 27.03 18.74 -8.34
CA PRO A 50 27.25 17.45 -7.73
C PRO A 50 26.57 16.44 -8.66
N THR A 51 27.35 15.48 -9.18
CA THR A 51 26.80 14.25 -9.75
C THR A 51 25.73 13.79 -8.77
N LEU A 52 24.49 13.69 -9.25
CA LEU A 52 23.40 13.08 -8.51
C LEU A 52 23.94 11.77 -7.94
N ILE A 53 24.20 11.75 -6.64
CA ILE A 53 24.37 10.48 -5.94
C ILE A 53 23.00 9.85 -6.07
N ASN A 54 22.91 8.85 -6.94
CA ASN A 54 21.74 8.01 -7.04
C ASN A 54 21.66 7.25 -5.71
N VAL A 55 21.01 7.88 -4.72
CA VAL A 55 20.60 7.17 -3.51
C VAL A 55 19.57 6.19 -4.04
N ALA A 56 19.94 4.89 -4.05
CA ALA A 56 19.01 3.83 -4.40
C ALA A 56 17.69 4.08 -3.65
N PRO A 57 16.53 3.99 -4.32
CA PRO A 57 15.27 4.28 -3.67
C PRO A 57 15.15 3.40 -2.42
N LEU A 58 14.80 4.04 -1.31
CA LEU A 58 14.32 3.36 -0.10
C LEU A 58 13.30 2.30 -0.53
N GLY A 59 13.46 1.07 -0.03
CA GLY A 59 12.67 -0.09 -0.46
C GLY A 59 11.17 0.21 -0.50
N VAL A 60 10.47 -0.41 -1.45
CA VAL A 60 9.02 -0.28 -1.57
C VAL A 60 8.39 -0.75 -0.26
N ILE A 61 7.64 0.14 0.41
CA ILE A 61 6.88 -0.19 1.62
C ILE A 61 5.52 -0.72 1.17
N PHE A 62 5.17 -1.92 1.63
CA PHE A 62 3.90 -2.57 1.36
C PHE A 62 3.41 -3.26 2.62
N THR A 63 2.20 -2.90 3.05
CA THR A 63 1.47 -3.63 4.10
C THR A 63 0.47 -4.54 3.42
N HIS A 64 0.70 -5.85 3.47
CA HIS A 64 -0.18 -6.83 2.82
C HIS A 64 -1.40 -7.20 3.67
N ASP A 65 -1.35 -6.83 4.94
CA ASP A 65 -2.25 -7.15 6.05
C ASP A 65 -2.76 -5.90 6.78
N PHE A 66 -2.35 -4.69 6.35
CA PHE A 66 -2.70 -3.40 6.97
C PHE A 66 -2.26 -3.18 8.43
N GLU A 67 -1.49 -4.08 9.04
CA GLU A 67 -1.10 -4.03 10.46
C GLU A 67 -0.18 -2.85 10.82
N THR A 68 0.28 -2.11 9.82
CA THR A 68 0.95 -0.81 9.99
C THR A 68 -0.02 0.33 10.34
N GLY A 69 -1.34 0.10 10.22
CA GLY A 69 -2.39 1.08 10.46
C GLY A 69 -2.55 2.11 9.34
N ASP A 70 -1.93 1.88 8.18
CA ASP A 70 -2.04 2.74 7.00
C ASP A 70 -2.21 1.93 5.69
N LEU A 71 -2.20 2.63 4.56
CA LEU A 71 -2.35 2.07 3.22
C LEU A 71 -1.00 2.07 2.48
N ALA A 72 0.13 1.85 3.16
CA ALA A 72 1.43 1.82 2.52
C ALA A 72 1.50 0.75 1.41
N GLY A 73 1.86 1.19 0.21
CA GLY A 73 1.83 0.32 -0.97
C GLY A 73 0.42 0.05 -1.50
N TRP A 74 -0.58 0.83 -1.11
CA TRP A 74 -1.92 0.83 -1.69
C TRP A 74 -2.28 2.23 -2.20
N THR A 75 -2.98 2.28 -3.34
CA THR A 75 -3.42 3.53 -3.97
C THR A 75 -4.93 3.53 -4.14
N LEU A 76 -5.58 4.60 -3.67
CA LEU A 76 -7.00 4.85 -3.95
C LEU A 76 -7.15 5.36 -5.38
N ARG A 77 -8.24 4.96 -6.04
CA ARG A 77 -8.59 5.52 -7.35
C ARG A 77 -9.03 6.98 -7.26
N ASP A 78 -8.86 7.73 -8.34
CA ASP A 78 -9.46 9.06 -8.48
C ASP A 78 -10.96 9.05 -8.19
N ARG A 79 -11.39 9.96 -7.30
CA ARG A 79 -12.78 10.09 -6.79
C ARG A 79 -13.28 8.89 -6.00
N ASP A 80 -12.37 8.13 -5.38
CA ASP A 80 -12.76 7.14 -4.38
C ASP A 80 -13.53 7.80 -3.23
N THR A 81 -14.68 7.22 -2.89
CA THR A 81 -15.45 7.60 -1.71
C THR A 81 -15.65 6.43 -0.74
N ALA A 82 -15.25 5.21 -1.12
CA ALA A 82 -15.46 3.97 -0.38
C ALA A 82 -14.35 3.65 0.62
N PHE A 83 -13.10 3.98 0.32
CA PHE A 83 -11.95 3.68 1.18
C PHE A 83 -11.25 4.90 1.83
N PRO A 84 -11.88 6.09 2.02
CA PRO A 84 -11.15 7.27 2.50
C PRO A 84 -10.76 7.22 3.98
N ASN A 85 -11.30 6.27 4.76
CA ASN A 85 -11.02 6.12 6.19
C ASN A 85 -10.47 4.72 6.49
N GLN A 86 -9.59 4.22 5.62
CA GLN A 86 -9.06 2.86 5.69
C GLN A 86 -7.53 2.91 5.93
N PRO A 87 -6.94 1.86 6.54
CA PRO A 87 -7.62 0.69 7.12
C PRO A 87 -8.47 1.05 8.35
N THR A 88 -9.35 0.13 8.73
CA THR A 88 -10.21 0.23 9.91
C THR A 88 -9.66 -0.65 11.03
N PHE A 89 -9.72 -0.15 12.27
CA PHE A 89 -9.22 -0.82 13.47
C PHE A 89 -10.30 -1.65 14.14
N GLY A 90 -9.94 -2.87 14.54
CA GLY A 90 -10.72 -3.76 15.38
C GLY A 90 -12.02 -4.28 14.77
N ASP A 91 -12.74 -5.09 15.55
CA ASP A 91 -13.98 -5.72 15.10
C ASP A 91 -15.19 -4.79 15.23
N ASN A 92 -15.33 -3.91 14.25
CA ASN A 92 -16.42 -2.93 14.19
C ASN A 92 -17.82 -3.58 14.11
N SER A 93 -17.92 -4.80 13.61
CA SER A 93 -19.19 -5.53 13.59
C SER A 93 -19.61 -5.97 14.99
N THR A 94 -18.68 -6.51 15.78
CA THR A 94 -18.95 -6.86 17.19
C THR A 94 -19.19 -5.62 18.04
N ALA A 95 -18.38 -4.58 17.88
CA ALA A 95 -18.57 -3.32 18.62
C ALA A 95 -19.93 -2.67 18.33
N ARG A 96 -20.42 -2.69 17.08
CA ARG A 96 -21.78 -2.22 16.75
C ARG A 96 -22.86 -2.96 17.52
N LYS A 97 -22.76 -4.29 17.57
CA LYS A 97 -23.71 -5.15 18.29
C LYS A 97 -23.73 -4.84 19.78
N GLU A 98 -22.57 -4.68 20.40
CA GLU A 98 -22.43 -4.34 21.83
C GLU A 98 -23.02 -2.96 22.15
N ARG A 99 -22.88 -1.99 21.24
CA ARG A 99 -23.50 -0.66 21.34
C ARG A 99 -25.02 -0.66 21.09
N GLY A 100 -25.62 -1.82 20.78
CA GLY A 100 -27.05 -1.94 20.48
C GLY A 100 -27.45 -1.26 19.17
N ILE A 101 -26.50 -1.00 18.25
CA ILE A 101 -26.77 -0.43 16.94
C ILE A 101 -27.29 -1.56 16.05
N VAL A 102 -28.62 -1.64 15.92
CA VAL A 102 -29.28 -2.67 15.13
C VAL A 102 -29.35 -2.25 13.67
N GLU A 103 -28.42 -2.76 12.87
CA GLU A 103 -28.54 -2.83 11.41
C GLU A 103 -28.89 -4.27 11.02
N PRO A 104 -29.78 -4.53 10.03
CA PRO A 104 -30.21 -5.87 9.63
C PRO A 104 -29.06 -6.82 9.21
N ARG A 105 -27.86 -6.27 9.03
CA ARG A 105 -26.69 -6.93 8.45
C ARG A 105 -25.52 -7.08 9.44
N ALA A 106 -25.66 -6.67 10.71
CA ALA A 106 -24.56 -6.44 11.65
C ALA A 106 -24.41 -7.45 12.82
N ALA A 107 -24.59 -8.76 12.60
CA ALA A 107 -24.67 -9.72 13.72
C ALA A 107 -23.41 -10.53 14.03
N ASN A 108 -22.42 -10.58 13.13
CA ASN A 108 -21.31 -11.54 13.19
C ASN A 108 -19.94 -10.84 13.29
N PRO A 109 -18.99 -11.42 14.05
CA PRO A 109 -17.60 -10.95 14.07
C PRO A 109 -17.00 -10.86 12.66
N SER A 110 -16.20 -9.83 12.41
CA SER A 110 -15.52 -9.63 11.13
C SER A 110 -14.52 -10.73 10.81
N LYS A 111 -13.88 -11.36 11.80
CA LYS A 111 -12.86 -12.41 11.59
C LYS A 111 -11.72 -11.96 10.66
N HIS A 112 -11.35 -10.67 10.73
CA HIS A 112 -10.09 -10.20 10.18
C HIS A 112 -8.92 -10.82 10.96
N GLU A 113 -7.73 -10.77 10.38
CA GLU A 113 -6.49 -11.10 11.05
C GLU A 113 -5.90 -9.82 11.68
N GLY A 114 -5.17 -9.96 12.78
CA GLY A 114 -4.57 -8.81 13.46
C GLY A 114 -5.59 -7.79 14.00
N ASP A 115 -5.18 -6.51 13.95
CA ASP A 115 -5.93 -5.38 14.47
C ASP A 115 -6.55 -4.52 13.36
N TRP A 116 -6.06 -4.61 12.12
CA TRP A 116 -6.40 -3.72 11.03
C TRP A 116 -6.87 -4.48 9.79
N TRP A 117 -7.84 -3.91 9.07
CA TRP A 117 -8.35 -4.51 7.84
C TRP A 117 -8.99 -3.43 6.96
N ALA A 118 -9.34 -3.75 5.72
CA ALA A 118 -10.00 -2.81 4.82
C ALA A 118 -11.46 -3.21 4.57
N SER A 119 -12.37 -2.25 4.67
CA SER A 119 -13.78 -2.43 4.30
C SER A 119 -14.40 -1.15 3.78
N SER A 120 -15.13 -1.23 2.68
CA SER A 120 -15.87 -0.08 2.14
C SER A 120 -17.05 0.36 3.02
N PHE A 121 -17.41 -0.44 4.03
CA PHE A 121 -18.52 -0.15 4.94
C PHE A 121 -18.08 0.56 6.22
N GLU A 122 -16.90 0.22 6.74
CA GLU A 122 -16.47 0.59 8.09
C GLU A 122 -15.85 1.99 8.16
N LYS A 123 -15.80 2.56 9.37
CA LYS A 123 -15.37 3.93 9.58
C LYS A 123 -14.80 4.16 10.99
N TYR A 124 -13.94 3.27 11.44
CA TYR A 124 -13.22 3.45 12.70
C TYR A 124 -11.73 3.23 12.50
N GLN A 125 -10.92 4.27 12.60
CA GLN A 125 -9.47 4.24 12.37
C GLN A 125 -8.65 4.17 13.67
N GLY A 126 -9.22 3.61 14.74
CA GLY A 126 -8.50 3.42 16.03
C GLY A 126 -8.16 4.70 16.80
N VAL A 127 -8.49 5.88 16.26
CA VAL A 127 -8.18 7.17 16.86
C VAL A 127 -9.43 7.86 17.38
N ASN A 128 -9.42 8.21 18.67
CA ASN A 128 -10.32 9.20 19.25
C ASN A 128 -9.84 10.62 18.88
N ASP A 129 -9.48 10.84 17.61
CA ASP A 129 -9.01 12.15 17.15
C ASP A 129 -10.22 13.10 17.03
N PRO A 130 -10.26 14.19 17.82
CA PRO A 130 -11.32 15.18 17.71
C PRO A 130 -11.32 15.92 16.37
N PHE A 131 -10.34 15.77 15.49
CA PHE A 131 -10.30 16.33 14.14
C PHE A 131 -10.76 15.34 13.06
N LEU A 132 -10.68 14.02 13.31
CA LEU A 132 -11.33 13.00 12.48
C LEU A 132 -12.81 12.87 12.86
N LYS A 133 -13.51 14.00 12.77
CA LYS A 133 -14.92 14.09 13.09
C LYS A 133 -15.73 13.33 12.04
N THR A 134 -16.66 12.50 12.48
CA THR A 134 -17.73 11.98 11.61
C THR A 134 -18.56 13.15 11.05
N GLY A 135 -19.42 12.90 10.05
CA GLY A 135 -20.22 13.93 9.36
C GLY A 135 -21.21 14.73 10.23
N LYS A 136 -21.10 14.63 11.57
CA LYS A 136 -21.81 15.43 12.58
C LYS A 136 -20.90 16.08 13.63
N GLY A 137 -19.57 16.06 13.45
CA GLY A 137 -18.65 16.75 14.35
C GLY A 137 -18.21 15.95 15.59
N ARG A 138 -18.59 14.67 15.74
CA ARG A 138 -18.19 13.80 16.86
C ARG A 138 -16.99 12.93 16.48
N ALA A 139 -16.15 12.59 17.46
CA ALA A 139 -15.07 11.61 17.32
C ALA A 139 -15.61 10.26 16.83
N GLN A 140 -14.76 9.48 16.17
CA GLN A 140 -15.08 8.10 15.80
C GLN A 140 -15.13 7.23 17.06
N GLU A 141 -16.03 6.25 17.08
CA GLU A 141 -16.15 5.24 18.12
C GLU A 141 -16.07 3.84 17.49
N PRO A 142 -15.60 2.81 18.22
CA PRO A 142 -15.68 1.43 17.76
C PRO A 142 -17.08 1.09 17.24
N GLY A 143 -17.14 0.49 16.05
CA GLY A 143 -18.39 0.19 15.35
C GLY A 143 -18.99 1.35 14.54
N ASP A 144 -18.31 2.49 14.44
CA ASP A 144 -18.72 3.49 13.47
C ASP A 144 -18.55 3.00 12.03
N PHE A 145 -19.51 3.37 11.18
CA PHE A 145 -19.57 2.95 9.79
C PHE A 145 -19.96 4.11 8.87
N GLN A 146 -19.63 3.98 7.59
CA GLN A 146 -19.97 4.94 6.54
C GLN A 146 -21.12 4.48 5.63
N GLY A 147 -21.49 3.20 5.70
CA GLY A 147 -22.60 2.61 4.94
C GLY A 147 -22.23 2.21 3.52
N SER A 148 -23.21 1.65 2.80
CA SER A 148 -23.01 1.01 1.47
C SER A 148 -23.10 1.97 0.27
N ALA A 149 -23.46 3.23 0.46
CA ALA A 149 -23.73 4.13 -0.66
C ALA A 149 -22.46 4.59 -1.40
N ARG A 150 -21.30 4.43 -0.78
CA ARG A 150 -20.01 4.90 -1.29
C ARG A 150 -19.42 3.88 -2.23
N GLN A 151 -18.74 4.36 -3.26
CA GLN A 151 -18.11 3.52 -4.29
C GLN A 151 -16.66 3.95 -4.50
N GLY A 152 -15.81 3.00 -4.88
CA GLY A 152 -14.37 3.22 -5.00
C GLY A 152 -13.58 1.94 -5.22
N SER A 153 -12.26 2.08 -5.18
CA SER A 153 -11.32 0.97 -5.20
C SER A 153 -9.97 1.36 -4.63
N ILE A 154 -9.35 0.42 -3.91
CA ILE A 154 -7.91 0.45 -3.58
C ILE A 154 -7.16 -0.60 -4.41
N ARG A 155 -5.92 -0.28 -4.73
CA ARG A 155 -5.03 -1.11 -5.55
C ARG A 155 -3.71 -1.27 -4.83
N SER A 156 -3.17 -2.48 -4.75
CA SER A 156 -1.82 -2.69 -4.24
C SER A 156 -0.79 -2.07 -5.20
N ILE A 157 0.46 -2.03 -4.76
CA ILE A 157 1.60 -1.99 -5.68
C ILE A 157 1.54 -3.17 -6.66
N GLU A 158 2.26 -3.02 -7.76
CA GLU A 158 2.52 -4.14 -8.65
C GLU A 158 3.57 -5.07 -8.02
N PHE A 159 3.38 -6.38 -8.12
CA PHE A 159 4.30 -7.39 -7.62
C PHE A 159 4.43 -8.58 -8.58
N GLU A 160 5.58 -9.25 -8.57
CA GLU A 160 5.77 -10.49 -9.33
C GLU A 160 5.12 -11.69 -8.60
N ILE A 161 4.37 -12.50 -9.34
CA ILE A 161 3.86 -13.78 -8.83
C ILE A 161 5.01 -14.79 -8.79
N VAL A 162 5.43 -15.19 -7.59
CA VAL A 162 6.49 -16.19 -7.37
C VAL A 162 5.98 -17.47 -6.70
N GLY A 163 4.82 -17.38 -6.04
CA GLY A 163 4.16 -18.49 -5.37
C GLY A 163 3.39 -19.41 -6.30
N ASP A 164 2.97 -20.55 -5.77
CA ASP A 164 2.06 -21.48 -6.46
C ASP A 164 0.60 -21.13 -6.16
N ALA A 165 0.35 -20.44 -5.04
CA ALA A 165 -0.97 -19.92 -4.68
C ALA A 165 -0.86 -18.49 -4.15
N ILE A 166 -1.97 -17.77 -4.20
CA ILE A 166 -2.21 -16.55 -3.44
C ILE A 166 -3.40 -16.83 -2.53
N ASP A 167 -3.29 -16.54 -1.25
CA ASP A 167 -4.46 -16.51 -0.37
C ASP A 167 -4.73 -15.12 0.18
N LEU A 168 -5.97 -14.91 0.57
CA LEU A 168 -6.45 -13.65 1.11
C LEU A 168 -7.72 -13.83 1.91
N LEU A 169 -8.01 -12.91 2.81
CA LEU A 169 -9.28 -12.81 3.50
C LEU A 169 -10.23 -11.90 2.70
N VAL A 170 -11.45 -12.39 2.46
CA VAL A 170 -12.49 -11.65 1.71
C VAL A 170 -13.82 -11.71 2.43
N GLY A 171 -14.49 -10.57 2.53
CA GLY A 171 -15.87 -10.43 2.98
C GLY A 171 -16.68 -9.51 2.05
N GLY A 172 -17.89 -9.16 2.46
CA GLY A 172 -18.81 -8.34 1.68
C GLY A 172 -19.90 -9.12 0.95
N ASN A 173 -20.53 -8.50 -0.04
CA ASN A 173 -21.55 -9.16 -0.85
C ASN A 173 -20.92 -10.09 -1.90
N GLU A 174 -21.65 -11.16 -2.25
CA GLU A 174 -21.30 -12.07 -3.35
C GLU A 174 -21.58 -11.42 -4.71
N ARG A 175 -20.78 -10.42 -5.08
CA ARG A 175 -20.84 -9.76 -6.40
C ARG A 175 -19.45 -9.75 -7.05
N PRO A 176 -19.01 -10.88 -7.64
CA PRO A 176 -17.71 -10.98 -8.28
C PRO A 176 -17.61 -10.05 -9.50
N TRP A 177 -16.38 -9.82 -9.96
CA TRP A 177 -16.16 -9.04 -11.18
C TRP A 177 -16.72 -9.75 -12.42
N ASN A 178 -17.52 -9.03 -13.20
CA ASN A 178 -18.02 -9.48 -14.50
C ASN A 178 -17.47 -8.59 -15.63
N PRO A 179 -16.53 -9.07 -16.48
CA PRO A 179 -15.92 -8.24 -17.50
C PRO A 179 -16.86 -7.86 -18.65
N ILE A 180 -17.97 -8.58 -18.82
CA ILE A 180 -18.92 -8.42 -19.94
C ILE A 180 -20.31 -7.97 -19.48
N ASP A 181 -20.41 -7.32 -18.31
CA ASP A 181 -21.69 -6.80 -17.84
C ASP A 181 -22.28 -5.76 -18.81
N PRO A 182 -23.59 -5.83 -19.15
CA PRO A 182 -24.22 -4.89 -20.09
C PRO A 182 -24.10 -3.41 -19.71
N GLN A 183 -23.93 -3.10 -18.44
CA GLN A 183 -23.79 -1.72 -17.93
C GLN A 183 -22.31 -1.27 -17.85
N GLY A 184 -21.38 -2.15 -18.20
CA GLY A 184 -19.94 -1.90 -18.25
C GLY A 184 -19.15 -2.85 -17.35
N PRO A 185 -17.85 -3.09 -17.62
CA PRO A 185 -17.05 -4.07 -16.88
C PRO A 185 -17.08 -3.87 -15.36
N GLY A 186 -17.46 -4.92 -14.66
CA GLY A 186 -17.57 -4.98 -13.21
C GLY A 186 -18.70 -4.12 -12.64
N PHE A 187 -19.71 -3.73 -13.42
CA PHE A 187 -20.86 -3.00 -12.89
C PHE A 187 -21.45 -3.74 -11.67
N GLY A 188 -21.65 -3.01 -10.57
CA GLY A 188 -22.20 -3.58 -9.34
C GLY A 188 -21.29 -4.56 -8.58
N ALA A 189 -20.02 -4.71 -8.97
CA ALA A 189 -19.09 -5.62 -8.30
C ALA A 189 -18.68 -5.12 -6.90
N THR A 190 -18.61 -6.04 -5.95
CA THR A 190 -18.03 -5.86 -4.61
C THR A 190 -17.04 -6.99 -4.38
N ALA A 191 -15.82 -6.82 -4.86
CA ALA A 191 -14.90 -7.93 -5.09
C ALA A 191 -13.43 -7.54 -4.95
N VAL A 192 -12.62 -8.51 -4.55
CA VAL A 192 -11.16 -8.48 -4.60
C VAL A 192 -10.71 -9.24 -5.84
N ASN A 193 -9.79 -8.67 -6.60
CA ASN A 193 -9.40 -9.19 -7.91
C ASN A 193 -7.89 -9.25 -8.02
N LEU A 194 -7.39 -10.24 -8.77
CA LEU A 194 -6.02 -10.25 -9.26
C LEU A 194 -6.04 -9.71 -10.68
N GLU A 195 -5.35 -8.58 -10.89
CA GLU A 195 -5.20 -7.95 -12.20
C GLU A 195 -3.82 -8.26 -12.78
N ILE A 196 -3.77 -8.64 -14.06
CA ILE A 196 -2.54 -8.82 -14.84
C ILE A 196 -2.76 -8.13 -16.19
N ASP A 197 -1.85 -7.25 -16.60
CA ASP A 197 -1.91 -6.53 -17.88
C ASP A 197 -3.26 -5.82 -18.13
N GLY A 198 -3.87 -5.27 -17.07
CA GLY A 198 -5.16 -4.58 -17.13
C GLY A 198 -6.40 -5.50 -17.13
N GLU A 199 -6.22 -6.82 -17.07
CA GLU A 199 -7.30 -7.81 -17.04
C GLU A 199 -7.47 -8.42 -15.64
N MET A 200 -8.71 -8.48 -15.15
CA MET A 200 -9.05 -9.17 -13.89
C MET A 200 -9.07 -10.68 -14.13
N VAL A 201 -7.93 -11.34 -13.93
CA VAL A 201 -7.75 -12.77 -14.22
C VAL A 201 -8.33 -13.68 -13.14
N MET A 202 -8.48 -13.17 -11.92
CA MET A 202 -9.11 -13.88 -10.80
C MET A 202 -9.97 -12.91 -9.98
N THR A 203 -11.04 -13.42 -9.38
CA THR A 203 -11.96 -12.62 -8.57
C THR A 203 -12.43 -13.44 -7.37
N ALA A 204 -12.60 -12.76 -6.24
CA ALA A 204 -13.16 -13.26 -5.02
C ALA A 204 -14.12 -12.22 -4.46
N ALA A 205 -15.27 -12.66 -3.95
CA ALA A 205 -16.27 -11.80 -3.32
C ALA A 205 -16.74 -12.45 -2.03
N GLY A 206 -17.46 -11.71 -1.19
CA GLY A 206 -18.02 -12.25 0.05
C GLY A 206 -19.19 -13.21 -0.20
N GLY A 207 -19.96 -13.51 0.85
CA GLY A 207 -21.06 -14.49 0.79
C GLY A 207 -22.46 -13.88 0.63
N ILE A 208 -23.49 -14.71 0.71
CA ILE A 208 -24.90 -14.30 0.74
C ILE A 208 -25.42 -14.22 2.19
N GLY A 209 -26.34 -13.29 2.45
CA GLY A 209 -27.06 -13.20 3.72
C GLY A 209 -26.15 -12.85 4.90
N ASN A 210 -26.17 -13.67 5.96
CA ASN A 210 -25.35 -13.48 7.16
C ASN A 210 -23.86 -13.84 6.97
N GLN A 211 -23.48 -14.38 5.80
CA GLN A 211 -22.10 -14.68 5.43
C GLN A 211 -21.39 -13.50 4.74
N THR A 212 -22.05 -12.34 4.65
CA THR A 212 -21.52 -11.13 4.02
C THR A 212 -20.54 -10.35 4.90
N LEU A 213 -20.50 -10.63 6.21
CA LEU A 213 -19.61 -9.94 7.14
C LEU A 213 -18.31 -10.67 7.42
N PRO A 214 -18.33 -11.94 7.88
CA PRO A 214 -17.09 -12.57 8.31
C PRO A 214 -16.18 -12.72 7.10
N LEU A 215 -14.97 -12.20 7.20
CA LEU A 215 -13.93 -12.49 6.25
C LEU A 215 -13.66 -14.00 6.26
N ARG A 216 -13.46 -14.54 5.07
CA ARG A 216 -13.14 -15.94 4.85
C ARG A 216 -11.88 -16.02 4.00
N ARG A 217 -11.02 -16.98 4.32
CA ARG A 217 -9.84 -17.29 3.51
C ARG A 217 -10.29 -17.81 2.15
N VAL A 218 -9.79 -17.19 1.10
CA VAL A 218 -9.89 -17.63 -0.29
C VAL A 218 -8.49 -17.89 -0.78
N GLN A 219 -8.31 -18.97 -1.54
CA GLN A 219 -7.03 -19.31 -2.15
C GLN A 219 -7.21 -19.42 -3.66
N TRP A 220 -6.35 -18.74 -4.41
CA TRP A 220 -6.24 -18.82 -5.85
C TRP A 220 -5.02 -19.67 -6.24
N ASP A 221 -5.20 -20.59 -7.18
CA ASP A 221 -4.07 -21.29 -7.83
C ASP A 221 -3.48 -20.38 -8.91
N VAL A 222 -2.29 -19.85 -8.65
CA VAL A 222 -1.55 -18.95 -9.55
C VAL A 222 -0.32 -19.64 -10.13
N SER A 223 -0.18 -20.95 -9.99
CA SER A 223 1.01 -21.70 -10.43
C SER A 223 1.36 -21.50 -11.91
N LYS A 224 0.35 -21.26 -12.76
CA LYS A 224 0.50 -20.97 -14.19
C LYS A 224 0.79 -19.50 -14.51
N LEU A 225 0.70 -18.61 -13.52
CA LEU A 225 0.89 -17.17 -13.64
C LEU A 225 2.23 -16.71 -13.07
N LYS A 226 3.08 -17.64 -12.62
CA LYS A 226 4.40 -17.33 -12.07
C LYS A 226 5.26 -16.54 -13.06
N GLY A 227 5.98 -15.54 -12.56
CA GLY A 227 6.79 -14.62 -13.35
C GLY A 227 6.00 -13.49 -14.02
N ARG A 228 4.68 -13.42 -13.84
CA ARG A 228 3.86 -12.30 -14.29
C ARG A 228 3.78 -11.24 -13.18
N MET A 229 3.76 -9.98 -13.61
CA MET A 229 3.45 -8.87 -12.73
C MET A 229 1.94 -8.80 -12.52
N ALA A 230 1.52 -8.60 -11.29
CA ALA A 230 0.12 -8.55 -10.91
C ALA A 230 -0.15 -7.43 -9.91
N THR A 231 -1.41 -7.02 -9.81
CA THR A 231 -1.91 -6.07 -8.82
C THR A 231 -3.16 -6.65 -8.17
N VAL A 232 -3.28 -6.55 -6.85
CA VAL A 232 -4.53 -6.84 -6.15
C VAL A 232 -5.41 -5.58 -6.17
N VAL A 233 -6.66 -5.75 -6.58
CA VAL A 233 -7.62 -4.64 -6.71
C VAL A 233 -8.90 -4.96 -5.96
N VAL A 234 -9.19 -4.17 -4.94
CA VAL A 234 -10.42 -4.25 -4.16
C VAL A 234 -11.41 -3.22 -4.70
N TYR A 235 -12.56 -3.68 -5.19
CA TYR A 235 -13.62 -2.84 -5.76
C TYR A 235 -14.86 -2.82 -4.90
N ASP A 236 -15.43 -1.63 -4.75
CA ASP A 236 -16.84 -1.43 -4.44
C ASP A 236 -17.49 -0.55 -5.51
N LYS A 237 -18.29 -1.18 -6.37
CA LYS A 237 -19.06 -0.55 -7.43
C LYS A 237 -20.57 -0.67 -7.18
N ASP A 238 -21.01 -0.99 -5.96
CA ASP A 238 -22.42 -1.20 -5.63
C ASP A 238 -22.89 -0.26 -4.51
N SER A 239 -23.84 0.62 -4.82
CA SER A 239 -24.39 1.57 -3.82
C SER A 239 -25.29 0.91 -2.76
N GLY A 240 -25.59 -0.38 -2.91
CA GLY A 240 -26.31 -1.20 -1.93
C GLY A 240 -25.44 -2.27 -1.25
N GLY A 241 -24.17 -2.37 -1.63
CA GLY A 241 -23.27 -3.45 -1.22
C GLY A 241 -22.04 -2.93 -0.50
N TRP A 242 -21.15 -3.84 -0.14
CA TRP A 242 -19.83 -3.52 0.37
C TRP A 242 -18.87 -4.68 0.10
N THR A 243 -17.58 -4.37 0.20
CA THR A 243 -16.49 -5.36 0.18
C THR A 243 -15.63 -5.22 1.42
N ALA A 244 -15.03 -6.31 1.85
CA ALA A 244 -14.04 -6.36 2.91
C ALA A 244 -12.86 -7.22 2.45
N PHE A 245 -11.67 -6.83 2.85
CA PHE A 245 -10.41 -7.43 2.40
C PHE A 245 -9.36 -7.31 3.49
N ASP A 246 -8.55 -8.36 3.61
CA ASP A 246 -7.44 -8.42 4.53
C ASP A 246 -6.41 -9.49 4.11
N ASP A 247 -5.20 -9.38 4.65
CA ASP A 247 -4.15 -10.40 4.71
C ASP A 247 -3.90 -11.18 3.40
N VAL A 248 -3.31 -10.52 2.40
CA VAL A 248 -2.93 -11.16 1.13
C VAL A 248 -1.51 -11.73 1.17
N ASN A 249 -1.39 -13.04 0.91
CA ASN A 249 -0.09 -13.72 0.93
C ASN A 249 0.17 -14.49 -0.37
N GLN A 250 1.44 -14.54 -0.77
CA GLN A 250 1.91 -15.53 -1.74
C GLN A 250 2.36 -16.78 -1.00
N LEU A 251 1.97 -17.95 -1.50
CA LEU A 251 2.28 -19.23 -0.89
C LEU A 251 3.22 -20.05 -1.77
N LYS A 252 4.22 -20.67 -1.13
CA LYS A 252 5.08 -21.71 -1.71
C LYS A 252 4.27 -22.97 -1.96
N LYS A 253 4.86 -23.89 -2.73
CA LYS A 253 4.36 -25.26 -2.83
C LYS A 253 4.25 -25.89 -1.43
N GLY A 254 3.04 -26.26 -1.03
CA GLY A 254 2.78 -26.82 0.30
C GLY A 254 2.19 -25.84 1.32
N GLY A 255 1.95 -24.58 0.93
CA GLY A 255 1.16 -23.62 1.72
C GLY A 255 1.96 -22.73 2.67
N GLU A 256 3.29 -22.78 2.66
CA GLU A 256 4.12 -21.87 3.44
C GLU A 256 4.18 -20.48 2.78
N GLU A 257 3.96 -19.42 3.54
CA GLU A 257 4.00 -18.04 3.05
C GLU A 257 5.41 -17.58 2.63
N PHE A 258 5.44 -16.62 1.70
CA PHE A 258 6.63 -15.82 1.41
C PHE A 258 6.67 -14.57 2.30
N ASP A 259 7.87 -14.19 2.72
CA ASP A 259 8.10 -12.90 3.38
C ASP A 259 8.09 -11.77 2.33
N TRP A 260 7.08 -10.90 2.40
CA TRP A 260 6.91 -9.78 1.48
C TRP A 260 8.10 -8.82 1.46
N ASN A 261 8.79 -8.61 2.58
CA ASN A 261 9.99 -7.77 2.59
C ASN A 261 11.10 -8.36 1.73
N GLN A 262 11.20 -9.70 1.71
CA GLN A 262 12.16 -10.39 0.85
C GLN A 262 11.74 -10.35 -0.62
N LEU A 263 10.44 -10.47 -0.92
CA LEU A 263 9.92 -10.39 -2.29
C LEU A 263 10.18 -9.02 -2.91
N LEU A 264 9.92 -7.95 -2.17
CA LEU A 264 10.06 -6.58 -2.66
C LEU A 264 11.51 -6.10 -2.67
N ALA A 265 12.37 -6.59 -1.78
CA ALA A 265 13.80 -6.27 -1.84
C ALA A 265 14.49 -6.77 -3.13
N VAL A 266 13.87 -7.71 -3.86
CA VAL A 266 14.39 -8.27 -5.10
C VAL A 266 14.34 -7.27 -6.27
N ASP A 267 13.42 -6.30 -6.25
CA ASP A 267 13.25 -5.34 -7.35
C ASP A 267 14.31 -4.22 -7.37
N ALA A 268 14.73 -3.74 -6.19
CA ALA A 268 15.57 -2.53 -6.05
C ALA A 268 17.05 -2.76 -6.39
N PHE A 269 17.51 -4.02 -6.40
CA PHE A 269 18.93 -4.37 -6.64
C PHE A 269 19.18 -5.17 -7.91
N GLY A 270 18.14 -5.49 -8.69
CA GLY A 270 18.26 -6.21 -9.96
C GLY A 270 18.95 -7.58 -9.87
N LYS A 271 19.15 -8.12 -8.65
CA LYS A 271 19.71 -9.45 -8.36
C LYS A 271 19.18 -9.99 -7.02
N LEU A 272 18.63 -11.19 -7.14
CA LEU A 272 17.99 -12.07 -6.15
C LEU A 272 18.71 -12.19 -4.79
N PRO A 273 17.96 -12.18 -3.66
CA PRO A 273 18.33 -12.87 -2.45
C PRO A 273 18.33 -14.39 -2.68
N THR A 274 19.27 -15.07 -2.04
CA THR A 274 19.71 -16.45 -2.22
C THR A 274 18.71 -17.56 -1.84
N THR A 275 17.45 -17.49 -2.27
CA THR A 275 16.65 -18.72 -2.45
C THR A 275 17.15 -19.52 -3.66
N PHE A 276 17.87 -18.87 -4.58
CA PHE A 276 18.38 -19.45 -5.82
C PHE A 276 19.69 -20.26 -5.70
N GLY A 277 20.35 -20.30 -4.54
CA GLY A 277 21.62 -21.01 -4.35
C GLY A 277 21.56 -22.33 -3.56
N ARG A 278 20.44 -22.62 -2.85
CA ARG A 278 20.36 -23.75 -1.91
C ARG A 278 19.53 -24.94 -2.39
N ILE A 279 18.94 -24.88 -3.58
CA ILE A 279 18.45 -26.05 -4.32
C ILE A 279 19.62 -26.66 -5.10
N LYS A 280 20.71 -27.00 -4.41
CA LYS A 280 21.67 -27.99 -4.87
C LYS A 280 21.99 -28.93 -3.71
N SER A 281 21.59 -30.18 -3.93
CA SER A 281 21.90 -31.39 -3.19
C SER A 281 21.62 -31.38 -1.68
N ARG A 282 20.53 -32.03 -1.29
CA ARG A 282 20.68 -33.17 -0.39
C ARG A 282 20.06 -34.40 -1.05
N ARG A 283 20.88 -35.45 -1.14
CA ARG A 283 20.44 -36.83 -1.37
C ARG A 283 19.53 -37.27 -0.24
#